data_AF-A0A839XFG8-F1
#
_entry.id   AF-A0A839XFG8-F1
#
_cell.length_a   1.000
_cell.length_b   1.000
_cell.length_c   1.000
_cell.angle_alpha   90.00
_cell.angle_beta   90.00
_cell.angle_gamma   90.00
#
_symmetry.space_group_name_H-M   'P 1'
#
loop_
_entity.id
_entity.type
_entity.pdbx_description
1 polymer ?
#
loop_
_entity_poly.entity_id
_entity_poly.type
_entity_poly.pdbx_seq_one_letter_code
_entity_poly.pdbx_strand_id
1 'polypeptide(L)'
;MEAAVAVESGDRADPVGGIPAEGSPVEVAGWWRDLSAEERESVIAAEPATVGALDGVPTVDRDRANRLLFDVEYADITAQQQDDPDEDRGAVIRAMDAIKRYIDSDATRARPRAFLVGFSREGRGRAIIATGDPDTADNVVTNVQGTGTSLKTVRSEIDKSDAIVDRLGQLSRRTNTSTITWLGYDAPQDLLESASKDRAVVGGESLRSFQDGLRATRDGERSYNSVIGYSYGSTVIGHAASEALLDVDAVVFVGSPGVGVDHVSELQLPEDCRVFATTAQNDVIRLTPDFAHGPQPIDEDFGATVFDSDPGADGEWFTVGLSTEAHSQYWNTDSDSLRNFAAIILGRGPL
;
A
#
# COMPACT_ATOMS: atom_id res chain seq x y z
N MET A 1 34.49 51.20 11.36
CA MET A 1 33.79 51.33 10.07
C MET A 1 34.35 50.23 9.19
N GLU A 2 33.90 49.00 9.42
CA GLU A 2 34.29 47.81 8.67
C GLU A 2 33.17 47.50 7.67
N ALA A 3 33.55 47.38 6.40
CA ALA A 3 32.65 47.05 5.32
C ALA A 3 32.40 45.54 5.31
N ALA A 4 31.15 45.15 5.53
CA ALA A 4 30.68 43.79 5.31
C ALA A 4 30.55 43.56 3.80
N VAL A 5 31.28 42.56 3.30
CA VAL A 5 31.11 42.02 1.94
C VAL A 5 29.85 41.17 1.95
N ALA A 6 28.79 41.65 1.31
CA ALA A 6 27.61 40.86 1.00
C ALA A 6 28.00 39.80 -0.03
N VAL A 7 27.90 38.53 0.37
CA VAL A 7 27.90 37.42 -0.58
C VAL A 7 26.50 37.38 -1.16
N GLU A 8 26.36 37.82 -2.42
CA GLU A 8 25.15 37.63 -3.20
C GLU A 8 24.87 36.12 -3.28
N SER A 9 23.76 35.71 -2.68
CA SER A 9 23.16 34.40 -2.88
C SER A 9 22.77 34.30 -4.35
N GLY A 10 23.61 33.60 -5.11
CA GLY A 10 23.34 33.27 -6.50
C GLY A 10 21.97 32.62 -6.62
N ASP A 11 21.17 33.21 -7.50
CA ASP A 11 19.87 32.75 -7.98
C ASP A 11 19.94 31.25 -8.29
N ARG A 12 19.36 30.41 -7.41
CA ARG A 12 19.06 29.02 -7.78
C ARG A 12 17.97 29.12 -8.82
N ALA A 13 18.30 28.84 -10.07
CA ALA A 13 17.33 28.71 -11.14
C ALA A 13 16.16 27.85 -10.64
N ASP A 14 14.97 28.45 -10.56
CA ASP A 14 13.73 27.73 -10.25
C ASP A 14 13.64 26.53 -11.18
N PRO A 15 13.68 25.29 -10.67
CA PRO A 15 13.59 24.13 -11.52
C PRO A 15 12.16 24.08 -12.05
N VAL A 16 12.00 24.56 -13.29
CA VAL A 16 10.90 24.21 -14.20
C VAL A 16 9.49 24.37 -13.62
N GLY A 17 8.90 25.57 -13.76
CA GLY A 17 7.44 25.75 -13.63
C GLY A 17 6.82 25.55 -12.24
N GLY A 18 7.62 25.23 -11.21
CA GLY A 18 7.17 24.92 -9.85
C GLY A 18 6.50 23.55 -9.76
N ILE A 19 6.97 22.71 -8.83
CA ILE A 19 6.27 21.48 -8.49
C ILE A 19 4.88 21.85 -7.94
N PRO A 20 3.78 21.24 -8.39
CA PRO A 20 2.46 21.49 -7.83
C PRO A 20 2.48 21.25 -6.32
N ALA A 21 2.40 22.33 -5.54
CA ALA A 21 2.40 22.26 -4.08
C ALA A 21 1.09 21.66 -3.55
N GLU A 22 0.00 21.88 -4.29
CA GLU A 22 -1.34 21.36 -4.05
C GLU A 22 -1.92 21.03 -5.43
N GLY A 23 -2.39 19.79 -5.62
CA GLY A 23 -2.97 19.34 -6.88
C GLY A 23 -3.48 17.91 -6.76
N SER A 24 -4.58 17.64 -7.44
CA SER A 24 -5.07 16.27 -7.60
C SER A 24 -4.05 15.43 -8.37
N PRO A 25 -4.01 14.10 -8.19
CA PRO A 25 -3.10 13.24 -8.95
C PRO A 25 -3.23 13.38 -10.47
N VAL A 26 -4.43 13.74 -10.97
CA VAL A 26 -4.66 14.02 -12.39
C VAL A 26 -3.94 15.30 -12.85
N GLU A 27 -3.96 16.35 -12.04
CA GLU A 27 -3.24 17.60 -12.34
C GLU A 27 -1.73 17.39 -12.28
N VAL A 28 -1.24 16.63 -11.29
CA VAL A 28 0.17 16.24 -11.19
C VAL A 28 0.61 15.44 -12.41
N ALA A 29 -0.19 14.47 -12.86
CA ALA A 29 0.10 13.71 -14.07
C ALA A 29 0.10 14.58 -15.34
N GLY A 30 -0.77 15.59 -15.40
CA GLY A 30 -0.77 16.63 -16.43
C GLY A 30 0.55 17.39 -16.47
N TRP A 31 0.92 17.99 -15.34
CA TRP A 31 2.17 18.72 -15.17
C TRP A 31 3.39 17.87 -15.53
N TRP A 32 3.48 16.64 -15.01
CA TRP A 32 4.61 15.76 -15.27
C TRP A 32 4.78 15.45 -16.76
N ARG A 33 3.66 15.25 -17.47
CA ARG A 33 3.64 14.95 -18.91
C ARG A 33 4.15 16.13 -19.74
N ASP A 34 3.88 17.35 -19.31
CA ASP A 34 4.29 18.57 -20.01
C ASP A 34 5.80 18.87 -19.85
N LEU A 35 6.45 18.33 -18.82
CA LEU A 35 7.91 18.39 -18.67
C LEU A 35 8.61 17.59 -19.77
N SER A 36 9.69 18.14 -20.32
CA SER A 36 10.64 17.39 -21.12
C SER A 36 11.40 16.36 -20.27
N ALA A 37 12.06 15.40 -20.93
CA ALA A 37 12.86 14.41 -20.23
C ALA A 37 13.95 15.07 -19.37
N GLU A 38 14.67 16.07 -19.89
CA GLU A 38 15.72 16.78 -19.15
C GLU A 38 15.17 17.53 -17.92
N GLU A 39 13.97 18.09 -18.03
CA GLU A 39 13.29 18.76 -16.93
C GLU A 39 12.87 17.78 -15.84
N ARG A 40 12.28 16.63 -16.19
CA ARG A 40 11.94 15.56 -15.23
C ARG A 40 13.17 15.08 -14.47
N GLU A 41 14.26 14.84 -15.19
CA GLU A 41 15.55 14.44 -14.63
C GLU A 41 16.08 15.48 -13.62
N SER A 42 16.01 16.76 -13.99
CA SER A 42 16.44 17.86 -13.14
C SER A 42 15.59 17.96 -11.86
N VAL A 43 14.27 17.82 -11.98
CA VAL A 43 13.35 17.92 -10.83
C VAL A 43 13.52 16.71 -9.89
N ILE A 44 13.68 15.49 -10.43
CA ILE A 44 13.98 14.28 -9.62
C ILE A 44 15.27 14.45 -8.83
N ALA A 45 16.32 14.96 -9.48
CA ALA A 45 17.62 15.12 -8.84
C ALA A 45 17.62 16.23 -7.77
N ALA A 46 16.86 17.30 -7.99
CA ALA A 46 16.79 18.44 -7.08
C ALA A 46 15.87 18.17 -5.87
N GLU A 47 14.71 17.55 -6.10
CA GLU A 47 13.63 17.40 -5.12
C GLU A 47 13.10 15.95 -5.03
N PRO A 48 13.97 14.95 -4.76
CA PRO A 48 13.59 13.54 -4.79
C PRO A 48 12.48 13.18 -3.79
N ALA A 49 12.47 13.81 -2.61
CA ALA A 49 11.44 13.57 -1.60
C ALA A 49 10.06 14.02 -2.07
N THR A 50 9.99 15.20 -2.70
CA THR A 50 8.75 15.75 -3.24
C THR A 50 8.24 14.88 -4.39
N VAL A 51 9.08 14.60 -5.40
CA VAL A 51 8.67 13.79 -6.55
C VAL A 51 8.29 12.36 -6.15
N GLY A 52 9.03 11.73 -5.23
CA GLY A 52 8.74 10.38 -4.77
C GLY A 52 7.40 10.25 -4.03
N ALA A 53 6.95 11.32 -3.37
CA ALA A 53 5.69 11.37 -2.62
C ALA A 53 4.48 11.76 -3.49
N LEU A 54 4.67 12.30 -4.69
CA LEU A 54 3.59 12.83 -5.51
C LEU A 54 2.82 11.73 -6.27
N ASP A 55 1.60 11.47 -5.82
CA ASP A 55 0.64 10.69 -6.61
C ASP A 55 0.32 11.41 -7.93
N GLY A 56 0.29 10.67 -9.03
CA GLY A 56 0.21 11.22 -10.39
C GLY A 56 1.55 11.32 -11.13
N VAL A 57 2.68 11.11 -10.45
CA VAL A 57 3.97 10.88 -11.12
C VAL A 57 4.10 9.39 -11.48
N PRO A 58 4.52 9.02 -12.70
CA PRO A 58 4.70 7.63 -13.11
C PRO A 58 5.59 6.82 -12.17
N THR A 59 5.28 5.54 -12.02
CA THR A 59 5.93 4.60 -11.10
C THR A 59 7.44 4.53 -11.33
N VAL A 60 7.88 4.53 -12.58
CA VAL A 60 9.31 4.48 -12.93
C VAL A 60 10.07 5.73 -12.45
N ASP A 61 9.42 6.89 -12.46
CA ASP A 61 9.99 8.17 -12.03
C ASP A 61 9.95 8.28 -10.49
N ARG A 62 8.86 7.83 -9.85
CA ARG A 62 8.77 7.69 -8.40
C ARG A 62 9.79 6.71 -7.84
N ASP A 63 10.00 5.57 -8.48
CA ASP A 63 11.04 4.59 -8.11
C ASP A 63 12.42 5.24 -8.06
N ARG A 64 12.74 6.02 -9.10
CA ARG A 64 14.02 6.72 -9.15
C ARG A 64 14.14 7.77 -8.06
N ALA A 65 13.14 8.63 -7.89
CA ALA A 65 13.15 9.67 -6.87
C ALA A 65 13.27 9.09 -5.46
N ASN A 66 12.47 8.07 -5.15
CA ASN A 66 12.50 7.41 -3.85
C ASN A 66 13.80 6.63 -3.61
N ARG A 67 14.46 6.07 -4.64
CA ARG A 67 15.78 5.44 -4.47
C ARG A 67 16.87 6.46 -4.13
N LEU A 68 16.84 7.65 -4.73
CA LEU A 68 17.73 8.75 -4.36
C LEU A 68 17.52 9.18 -2.90
N LEU A 69 16.25 9.38 -2.51
CA LEU A 69 15.90 9.68 -1.12
C LEU A 69 16.36 8.55 -0.18
N PHE A 70 16.06 7.31 -0.53
CA PHE A 70 16.38 6.13 0.26
C PHE A 70 17.89 6.02 0.54
N ASP A 71 18.74 6.22 -0.46
CA ASP A 71 20.19 6.14 -0.30
C ASP A 71 20.73 7.23 0.66
N VAL A 72 20.19 8.45 0.58
CA VAL A 72 20.53 9.55 1.50
C VAL A 72 20.11 9.23 2.93
N GLU A 73 18.86 8.81 3.10
CA GLU A 73 18.26 8.48 4.40
C GLU A 73 18.95 7.28 5.06
N TYR A 74 19.37 6.29 4.25
CA TYR A 74 20.11 5.11 4.68
C TYR A 74 21.52 5.46 5.16
N ALA A 75 22.22 6.34 4.44
CA ALA A 75 23.55 6.81 4.84
C ALA A 75 23.48 7.62 6.15
N ASP A 76 22.48 8.50 6.28
CA ASP A 76 22.23 9.29 7.49
C ASP A 76 22.00 8.41 8.71
N ILE A 77 21.02 7.48 8.66
CA ILE A 77 20.71 6.64 9.83
C ILE A 77 21.85 5.69 10.19
N THR A 78 22.61 5.21 9.21
CA THR A 78 23.77 4.34 9.45
C THR A 78 24.91 5.10 10.14
N ALA A 79 25.17 6.35 9.75
CA ALA A 79 26.14 7.21 10.41
C ALA A 79 25.73 7.49 11.86
N GLN A 80 24.46 7.88 12.08
CA GLN A 80 23.91 8.09 13.42
C GLN A 80 24.03 6.85 14.31
N GLN A 81 23.78 5.66 13.77
CA GLN A 81 23.91 4.40 14.50
C GLN A 81 25.36 4.06 14.90
N GLN A 82 26.33 4.47 14.08
CA GLN A 82 27.75 4.28 14.39
C GLN A 82 28.21 5.22 15.51
N ASP A 83 27.70 6.45 15.50
CA ASP A 83 28.04 7.47 16.50
C ASP A 83 27.33 7.23 17.84
N ASP A 84 26.05 6.83 17.81
CA ASP A 84 25.19 6.58 18.97
C ASP A 84 24.32 5.33 18.73
N PRO A 85 24.82 4.14 19.11
CA PRO A 85 24.11 2.88 18.89
C PRO A 85 22.78 2.84 19.63
N ASP A 86 21.70 2.74 18.87
CA ASP A 86 20.34 2.62 19.36
C ASP A 86 19.65 1.37 18.76
N GLU A 87 18.89 0.65 19.58
CA GLU A 87 18.26 -0.61 19.13
C GLU A 87 17.18 -0.34 18.07
N ASP A 88 16.45 0.76 18.21
CA ASP A 88 15.37 1.16 17.34
C ASP A 88 15.88 1.55 15.95
N ARG A 89 16.91 2.40 15.90
CA ARG A 89 17.68 2.71 14.67
C ARG A 89 18.22 1.45 14.03
N GLY A 90 18.77 0.53 14.82
CA GLY A 90 19.23 -0.77 14.33
C GLY A 90 18.12 -1.59 13.67
N ALA A 91 16.88 -1.54 14.20
CA ALA A 91 15.73 -2.19 13.58
C ALA A 91 15.31 -1.53 12.26
N VAL A 92 15.34 -0.21 12.18
CA VAL A 92 15.06 0.54 10.95
C VAL A 92 16.12 0.22 9.88
N ILE A 93 17.40 0.18 10.22
CA ILE A 93 18.48 -0.20 9.29
C ILE A 93 18.24 -1.61 8.74
N ARG A 94 17.89 -2.59 9.58
CA ARG A 94 17.58 -3.96 9.13
C ARG A 94 16.37 -4.00 8.17
N ALA A 95 15.37 -3.16 8.40
CA ALA A 95 14.23 -3.06 7.50
C ALA A 95 14.62 -2.43 6.15
N MET A 96 15.40 -1.35 6.17
CA MET A 96 15.94 -0.74 4.96
C MET A 96 16.84 -1.72 4.19
N ASP A 97 17.67 -2.51 4.88
CA ASP A 97 18.45 -3.59 4.26
C ASP A 97 17.57 -4.64 3.57
N ALA A 98 16.40 -4.95 4.15
CA ALA A 98 15.43 -5.86 3.55
C ALA A 98 14.79 -5.25 2.30
N ILE A 99 14.40 -3.96 2.35
CA ILE A 99 13.88 -3.22 1.19
C ILE A 99 14.93 -3.17 0.09
N LYS A 100 16.15 -2.70 0.40
CA LYS A 100 17.25 -2.55 -0.57
C LYS A 100 17.53 -3.86 -1.31
N ARG A 101 17.68 -4.96 -0.56
CA ARG A 101 17.87 -6.29 -1.16
C ARG A 101 16.71 -6.73 -2.06
N TYR A 102 15.48 -6.37 -1.70
CA TYR A 102 14.30 -6.71 -2.50
C TYR A 102 14.25 -5.89 -3.78
N ILE A 103 14.40 -4.57 -3.70
CA ILE A 103 14.27 -3.67 -4.85
C ILE A 103 15.48 -3.73 -5.80
N ASP A 104 16.65 -4.17 -5.31
CA ASP A 104 17.86 -4.38 -6.13
C ASP A 104 17.93 -5.81 -6.72
N SER A 105 16.93 -6.66 -6.45
CA SER A 105 16.89 -8.00 -7.03
C SER A 105 16.57 -7.96 -8.53
N ASP A 106 17.27 -8.80 -9.30
CA ASP A 106 17.05 -8.90 -10.74
C ASP A 106 15.65 -9.44 -11.04
N ALA A 107 15.00 -8.83 -12.03
CA ALA A 107 13.76 -9.35 -12.57
C ALA A 107 13.97 -10.75 -13.16
N THR A 108 13.07 -11.67 -12.86
CA THR A 108 13.06 -13.02 -13.41
C THR A 108 11.76 -13.26 -14.17
N ARG A 109 11.69 -14.39 -14.88
CA ARG A 109 10.44 -14.83 -15.50
C ARG A 109 9.33 -15.06 -14.47
N ALA A 110 9.68 -15.45 -13.24
CA ALA A 110 8.73 -15.76 -12.19
C ALA A 110 8.33 -14.53 -11.36
N ARG A 111 9.23 -13.55 -11.24
CA ARG A 111 9.05 -12.37 -10.40
C ARG A 111 9.51 -11.12 -11.16
N PRO A 112 8.59 -10.21 -11.53
CA PRO A 112 8.93 -8.96 -12.19
C PRO A 112 9.84 -8.07 -11.34
N ARG A 113 10.41 -7.02 -11.96
CA ARG A 113 11.16 -5.98 -11.25
C ARG A 113 10.31 -5.33 -10.15
N ALA A 114 10.91 -5.05 -9.02
CA ALA A 114 10.31 -4.26 -7.96
C ALA A 114 10.64 -2.75 -8.09
N PHE A 115 9.67 -1.92 -7.71
CA PHE A 115 9.72 -0.47 -7.74
C PHE A 115 9.42 0.09 -6.34
N LEU A 116 10.24 1.03 -5.86
CA LEU A 116 10.01 1.76 -4.62
C LEU A 116 9.13 2.98 -4.90
N VAL A 117 7.81 2.81 -4.81
CA VAL A 117 6.83 3.85 -5.20
C VAL A 117 6.68 4.94 -4.14
N GLY A 118 6.97 4.63 -2.88
CA GLY A 118 6.96 5.60 -1.79
C GLY A 118 7.84 5.16 -0.64
N PHE A 119 8.53 6.11 -0.02
CA PHE A 119 9.40 5.86 1.13
C PHE A 119 9.42 7.07 2.08
N SER A 120 9.36 6.81 3.38
CA SER A 120 9.62 7.81 4.42
C SER A 120 10.06 7.12 5.71
N ARG A 121 10.99 7.72 6.45
CA ARG A 121 11.31 7.29 7.83
C ARG A 121 10.48 8.01 8.90
N GLU A 122 9.68 9.00 8.52
CA GLU A 122 8.88 9.78 9.47
C GLU A 122 7.80 8.92 10.13
N GLY A 123 7.42 9.28 11.36
CA GLY A 123 6.40 8.57 12.12
C GLY A 123 6.77 7.11 12.35
N ARG A 124 5.94 6.18 11.83
CA ARG A 124 6.21 4.72 11.89
C ARG A 124 7.00 4.22 10.68
N GLY A 125 7.34 5.14 9.78
CA GLY A 125 7.94 4.89 8.48
C GLY A 125 6.95 4.29 7.49
N ARG A 126 7.16 4.61 6.22
CA ARG A 126 6.32 4.22 5.09
C ARG A 126 7.17 3.56 4.02
N ALA A 127 6.60 2.55 3.37
CA ALA A 127 7.19 1.88 2.24
C ALA A 127 6.08 1.35 1.34
N ILE A 128 6.00 1.88 0.13
CA ILE A 128 5.10 1.39 -0.92
C ILE A 128 5.98 0.75 -1.99
N ILE A 129 5.80 -0.54 -2.20
CA ILE A 129 6.62 -1.33 -3.12
C ILE A 129 5.71 -2.03 -4.11
N ALA A 130 5.94 -1.79 -5.39
CA ALA A 130 5.23 -2.47 -6.48
C ALA A 130 6.13 -3.54 -7.09
N THR A 131 5.62 -4.76 -7.24
CA THR A 131 6.27 -5.85 -7.96
C THR A 131 5.60 -6.00 -9.32
N GLY A 132 6.28 -5.56 -10.37
CA GLY A 132 5.68 -5.22 -11.66
C GLY A 132 5.25 -3.75 -11.72
N ASP A 133 5.28 -3.16 -12.90
CA ASP A 133 4.94 -1.75 -13.10
C ASP A 133 3.41 -1.58 -13.22
N PRO A 134 2.74 -0.91 -12.25
CA PRO A 134 1.29 -0.74 -12.28
C PRO A 134 0.81 0.18 -13.41
N ASP A 135 1.67 1.08 -13.93
CA ASP A 135 1.29 1.98 -15.02
C ASP A 135 1.12 1.24 -16.34
N THR A 136 1.72 0.05 -16.48
CA THR A 136 1.67 -0.78 -17.69
C THR A 136 0.97 -2.13 -17.49
N ALA A 137 0.74 -2.57 -16.24
CA ALA A 137 0.05 -3.83 -15.90
C ALA A 137 -1.44 -3.86 -16.31
N ASP A 138 -1.93 -5.00 -16.81
CA ASP A 138 -3.35 -5.18 -17.12
C ASP A 138 -4.19 -5.28 -15.82
N ASN A 139 -3.58 -5.79 -14.76
CA ASN A 139 -4.21 -5.94 -13.45
C ASN A 139 -3.28 -5.33 -12.38
N VAL A 140 -3.84 -4.56 -11.45
CA VAL A 140 -3.10 -3.98 -10.34
C VAL A 140 -3.81 -4.37 -9.05
N VAL A 141 -3.05 -4.86 -8.06
CA VAL A 141 -3.60 -5.12 -6.73
C VAL A 141 -2.84 -4.33 -5.67
N THR A 142 -3.57 -3.57 -4.88
CA THR A 142 -3.02 -2.84 -3.73
C THR A 142 -3.38 -3.57 -2.45
N ASN A 143 -2.37 -4.09 -1.73
CA ASN A 143 -2.54 -4.82 -0.48
C ASN A 143 -2.33 -3.88 0.71
N VAL A 144 -3.44 -3.42 1.28
CA VAL A 144 -3.53 -2.45 2.38
C VAL A 144 -3.47 -3.20 3.70
N GLN A 145 -2.37 -3.02 4.43
CA GLN A 145 -2.12 -3.73 5.69
C GLN A 145 -2.72 -3.02 6.90
N GLY A 146 -2.95 -3.80 7.96
CA GLY A 146 -3.57 -3.34 9.20
C GLY A 146 -2.60 -3.13 10.36
N THR A 147 -3.13 -3.34 11.57
CA THR A 147 -2.48 -3.13 12.86
C THR A 147 -1.11 -3.79 12.97
N GLY A 148 -0.17 -3.11 13.62
CA GLY A 148 1.19 -3.56 13.86
C GLY A 148 2.15 -3.34 12.69
N THR A 149 1.66 -2.82 11.55
CA THR A 149 2.54 -2.55 10.41
C THR A 149 3.31 -1.25 10.57
N SER A 150 4.56 -1.27 10.12
CA SER A 150 5.50 -0.15 10.12
C SER A 150 6.63 -0.44 9.15
N LEU A 151 7.56 0.50 8.98
CA LEU A 151 8.78 0.24 8.22
C LEU A 151 9.52 -0.99 8.76
N LYS A 152 9.52 -1.23 10.08
CA LYS A 152 10.20 -2.36 10.73
C LYS A 152 9.63 -3.74 10.34
N THR A 153 8.37 -3.80 9.95
CA THR A 153 7.68 -5.03 9.56
C THR A 153 7.54 -5.18 8.05
N VAL A 154 8.00 -4.21 7.25
CA VAL A 154 7.81 -4.18 5.79
C VAL A 154 8.15 -5.50 5.10
N ARG A 155 9.15 -6.24 5.60
CA ARG A 155 9.55 -7.51 5.01
C ARG A 155 8.42 -8.55 5.03
N SER A 156 7.71 -8.71 6.14
CA SER A 156 6.59 -9.66 6.21
C SER A 156 5.43 -9.25 5.30
N GLU A 157 5.26 -7.95 5.08
CA GLU A 157 4.21 -7.41 4.22
C GLU A 157 4.53 -7.60 2.73
N ILE A 158 5.81 -7.49 2.38
CA ILE A 158 6.33 -7.89 1.06
C ILE A 158 6.10 -9.39 0.85
N ASP A 159 6.40 -10.24 1.84
CA ASP A 159 6.25 -11.69 1.71
C ASP A 159 4.77 -12.10 1.41
N LYS A 160 3.78 -11.40 1.99
CA LYS A 160 2.35 -11.59 1.62
C LYS A 160 2.06 -11.22 0.17
N SER A 161 2.63 -10.11 -0.30
CA SER A 161 2.48 -9.67 -1.69
C SER A 161 3.19 -10.62 -2.66
N ASP A 162 4.33 -11.16 -2.26
CA ASP A 162 5.06 -12.19 -2.99
C ASP A 162 4.26 -13.48 -3.13
N ALA A 163 3.50 -13.89 -2.10
CA ALA A 163 2.61 -15.05 -2.19
C ALA A 163 1.51 -14.85 -3.25
N ILE A 164 0.99 -13.62 -3.40
CA ILE A 164 0.04 -13.27 -4.48
C ILE A 164 0.73 -13.40 -5.85
N VAL A 165 1.93 -12.84 -6.01
CA VAL A 165 2.72 -12.93 -7.25
C VAL A 165 2.96 -14.39 -7.63
N ASP A 166 3.38 -15.21 -6.68
CA ASP A 166 3.66 -16.64 -6.89
C ASP A 166 2.38 -17.38 -7.32
N ARG A 167 1.24 -17.09 -6.68
CA ARG A 167 -0.04 -17.70 -7.05
C ARG A 167 -0.52 -17.29 -8.43
N LEU A 168 -0.41 -16.00 -8.78
CA LEU A 168 -0.75 -15.50 -10.11
C LEU A 168 0.11 -16.17 -11.19
N GLY A 169 1.42 -16.32 -10.94
CA GLY A 169 2.35 -17.01 -11.84
C GLY A 169 2.00 -18.48 -12.09
N GLN A 170 1.37 -19.16 -11.12
CA GLN A 170 0.85 -20.52 -11.29
C GLN A 170 -0.43 -20.57 -12.13
N LEU A 171 -1.34 -19.61 -11.96
CA LEU A 171 -2.64 -19.58 -12.64
C LEU A 171 -2.56 -19.09 -14.09
N SER A 172 -1.71 -18.10 -14.35
CA SER A 172 -1.58 -17.50 -15.67
C SER A 172 -0.17 -17.01 -15.91
N ARG A 173 0.53 -17.69 -16.82
CA ARG A 173 1.86 -17.26 -17.29
C ARG A 173 1.81 -16.10 -18.30
N ARG A 174 0.63 -15.52 -18.53
CA ARG A 174 0.37 -14.53 -19.60
C ARG A 174 -0.24 -13.23 -19.09
N THR A 175 -0.59 -13.12 -17.82
CA THR A 175 -1.20 -11.91 -17.28
C THR A 175 -0.11 -10.95 -16.83
N ASN A 176 -0.18 -9.71 -17.32
CA ASN A 176 0.65 -8.63 -16.81
C ASN A 176 -0.01 -8.10 -15.54
N THR A 177 0.53 -8.43 -14.37
CA THR A 177 -0.04 -8.05 -13.07
C THR A 177 1.02 -7.35 -12.23
N SER A 178 0.65 -6.21 -11.63
CA SER A 178 1.44 -5.54 -10.60
C SER A 178 0.81 -5.75 -9.24
N THR A 179 1.63 -6.18 -8.27
CA THR A 179 1.21 -6.34 -6.87
C THR A 179 1.90 -5.27 -6.03
N ILE A 180 1.13 -4.50 -5.27
CA ILE A 180 1.62 -3.39 -4.46
C ILE A 180 1.49 -3.74 -2.98
N THR A 181 2.62 -3.82 -2.28
CA THR A 181 2.65 -3.75 -0.81
C THR A 181 2.48 -2.29 -0.41
N TRP A 182 1.36 -1.96 0.26
CA TRP A 182 1.03 -0.58 0.56
C TRP A 182 1.08 -0.31 2.08
N LEU A 183 2.20 0.27 2.54
CA LEU A 183 2.34 0.86 3.87
C LEU A 183 2.37 2.39 3.74
N GLY A 184 1.24 2.95 3.32
CA GLY A 184 1.10 4.38 3.00
C GLY A 184 0.64 5.27 4.15
N TYR A 185 0.40 4.73 5.35
CA TYR A 185 -0.12 5.46 6.50
C TYR A 185 0.49 4.94 7.81
N ASP A 186 0.38 5.71 8.89
CA ASP A 186 0.79 5.28 10.23
C ASP A 186 -0.27 4.33 10.83
N ALA A 187 -0.15 3.03 10.54
CA ALA A 187 -1.06 2.02 11.05
C ALA A 187 -1.04 1.92 12.58
N PRO A 188 -2.19 1.68 13.26
CA PRO A 188 -2.25 1.43 14.70
C PRO A 188 -1.24 0.36 15.14
N GLN A 189 -0.62 0.48 16.34
CA GLN A 189 0.36 -0.53 16.81
C GLN A 189 -0.21 -1.55 17.79
N ASP A 190 -1.40 -1.30 18.31
CA ASP A 190 -2.10 -2.20 19.21
C ASP A 190 -3.61 -2.11 19.03
N LEU A 191 -4.35 -3.00 19.71
CA LEU A 191 -5.80 -3.06 19.62
C LEU A 191 -6.49 -1.82 20.21
N LEU A 192 -5.88 -1.13 21.17
CA LEU A 192 -6.46 0.07 21.78
C LEU A 192 -6.42 1.23 20.78
N GLU A 193 -5.28 1.45 20.13
CA GLU A 193 -5.19 2.40 19.01
C GLU A 193 -6.10 1.98 17.85
N SER A 194 -6.20 0.68 17.59
CA SER A 194 -7.06 0.14 16.54
C SER A 194 -8.54 0.34 16.82
N ALA A 195 -8.97 0.67 18.04
CA ALA A 195 -10.36 0.99 18.32
C ALA A 195 -10.76 2.40 17.83
N SER A 196 -9.78 3.28 17.59
CA SER A 196 -10.04 4.59 16.98
C SER A 196 -10.09 4.48 15.45
N LYS A 197 -10.92 5.30 14.82
CA LYS A 197 -10.99 5.47 13.37
C LYS A 197 -9.98 6.47 12.80
N ASP A 198 -9.29 7.25 13.65
CA ASP A 198 -8.50 8.40 13.19
C ASP A 198 -7.39 7.99 12.20
N ARG A 199 -6.75 6.85 12.42
CA ARG A 199 -5.74 6.31 11.49
C ARG A 199 -6.36 5.83 10.19
N ALA A 200 -7.56 5.24 10.26
CA ALA A 200 -8.29 4.80 9.07
C ALA A 200 -8.77 5.98 8.22
N VAL A 201 -9.19 7.10 8.82
CA VAL A 201 -9.56 8.32 8.09
C VAL A 201 -8.36 8.88 7.31
N VAL A 202 -7.23 9.11 7.98
CA VAL A 202 -6.01 9.64 7.33
C VAL A 202 -5.46 8.65 6.30
N GLY A 203 -5.46 7.36 6.63
CA GLY A 203 -5.05 6.30 5.70
C GLY A 203 -5.98 6.21 4.50
N GLY A 204 -7.28 6.43 4.68
CA GLY A 204 -8.28 6.36 3.63
C GLY A 204 -8.13 7.48 2.60
N GLU A 205 -7.84 8.70 3.07
CA GLU A 205 -7.48 9.82 2.19
C GLU A 205 -6.20 9.53 1.39
N SER A 206 -5.15 9.05 2.07
CA SER A 206 -3.88 8.70 1.42
C SER A 206 -4.06 7.57 0.39
N LEU A 207 -4.88 6.56 0.71
CA LEU A 207 -5.17 5.44 -0.20
C LEU A 207 -5.93 5.89 -1.43
N ARG A 208 -6.93 6.77 -1.26
CA ARG A 208 -7.73 7.29 -2.38
C ARG A 208 -6.87 8.11 -3.33
N SER A 209 -6.06 9.04 -2.81
CA SER A 209 -5.07 9.78 -3.62
C SER A 209 -4.13 8.84 -4.37
N PHE A 210 -3.67 7.78 -3.70
CA PHE A 210 -2.80 6.78 -4.34
C PHE A 210 -3.51 6.04 -5.49
N GLN A 211 -4.76 5.59 -5.30
CA GLN A 211 -5.52 4.93 -6.37
C GLN A 211 -5.82 5.88 -7.54
N ASP A 212 -6.17 7.14 -7.26
CA ASP A 212 -6.36 8.18 -8.28
C ASP A 212 -5.06 8.43 -9.06
N GLY A 213 -3.91 8.40 -8.38
CA GLY A 213 -2.59 8.45 -9.00
C GLY A 213 -2.35 7.31 -9.98
N LEU A 214 -2.63 6.06 -9.58
CA LEU A 214 -2.52 4.89 -10.46
C LEU A 214 -3.42 5.00 -11.70
N ARG A 215 -4.61 5.59 -11.55
CA ARG A 215 -5.51 5.86 -12.70
C ARG A 215 -4.95 6.95 -13.61
N ALA A 216 -4.37 8.00 -13.03
CA ALA A 216 -3.85 9.15 -13.77
C ALA A 216 -2.56 8.85 -14.57
N THR A 217 -1.74 7.91 -14.08
CA THR A 217 -0.46 7.52 -14.71
C THR A 217 -0.58 6.33 -15.66
N ARG A 218 -1.73 5.66 -15.68
CA ARG A 218 -1.99 4.50 -16.54
C ARG A 218 -1.67 4.77 -18.01
N ASP A 219 -0.81 3.94 -18.60
CA ASP A 219 -0.49 3.97 -20.02
C ASP A 219 -1.36 3.00 -20.83
N GLY A 220 -2.20 3.53 -21.71
CA GLY A 220 -3.09 2.74 -22.57
C GLY A 220 -4.47 2.48 -21.97
N GLU A 221 -4.99 1.27 -22.16
CA GLU A 221 -6.32 0.89 -21.67
C GLU A 221 -6.39 0.87 -20.14
N ARG A 222 -7.59 1.08 -19.60
CA ARG A 222 -7.83 1.07 -18.15
C ARG A 222 -7.51 -0.32 -17.59
N SER A 223 -6.61 -0.38 -16.62
CA SER A 223 -6.28 -1.61 -15.89
C SER A 223 -7.43 -2.04 -14.96
N TYR A 224 -7.48 -3.33 -14.64
CA TYR A 224 -8.33 -3.85 -13.59
C TYR A 224 -7.65 -3.66 -12.22
N ASN A 225 -8.11 -2.70 -11.43
CA ASN A 225 -7.52 -2.37 -10.13
C ASN A 225 -8.32 -2.99 -8.99
N SER A 226 -7.66 -3.78 -8.15
CA SER A 226 -8.23 -4.35 -6.93
C SER A 226 -7.55 -3.79 -5.69
N VAL A 227 -8.30 -3.62 -4.61
CA VAL A 227 -7.76 -3.32 -3.27
C VAL A 227 -8.09 -4.45 -2.32
N ILE A 228 -7.09 -4.93 -1.59
CA ILE A 228 -7.25 -5.94 -0.54
C ILE A 228 -6.95 -5.27 0.79
N GLY A 229 -7.94 -5.22 1.68
CA GLY A 229 -7.81 -4.67 3.02
C GLY A 229 -7.71 -5.79 4.04
N TYR A 230 -6.53 -5.93 4.66
CA TYR A 230 -6.30 -6.93 5.69
C TYR A 230 -6.47 -6.33 7.08
N SER A 231 -7.29 -6.95 7.94
CA SER A 231 -7.49 -6.51 9.32
C SER A 231 -7.89 -5.03 9.34
N TYR A 232 -7.24 -4.17 10.13
CA TYR A 232 -7.48 -2.72 10.14
C TYR A 232 -7.34 -2.03 8.76
N GLY A 233 -6.60 -2.63 7.81
CA GLY A 233 -6.54 -2.16 6.42
C GLY A 233 -7.89 -2.22 5.70
N SER A 234 -8.81 -3.09 6.13
CA SER A 234 -10.21 -3.07 5.64
C SER A 234 -10.95 -1.82 6.10
N THR A 235 -10.74 -1.38 7.33
CA THR A 235 -11.29 -0.14 7.88
C THR A 235 -10.76 1.08 7.14
N VAL A 236 -9.46 1.08 6.77
CA VAL A 236 -8.87 2.12 5.91
C VAL A 236 -9.57 2.20 4.56
N ILE A 237 -9.82 1.07 3.89
CA ILE A 237 -10.55 1.05 2.62
C ILE A 237 -11.98 1.54 2.79
N GLY A 238 -12.65 1.12 3.87
CA GLY A 238 -14.00 1.56 4.20
C GLY A 238 -14.09 3.08 4.31
N HIS A 239 -13.18 3.69 5.06
CA HIS A 239 -13.09 5.16 5.15
C HIS A 239 -12.69 5.83 3.83
N ALA A 240 -11.80 5.22 3.05
CA ALA A 240 -11.44 5.73 1.73
C ALA A 240 -12.66 5.87 0.82
N ALA A 241 -13.53 4.85 0.82
CA ALA A 241 -14.70 4.74 -0.05
C ALA A 241 -15.98 5.36 0.55
N SER A 242 -16.13 5.50 1.87
CA SER A 242 -17.32 6.14 2.45
C SER A 242 -17.29 7.66 2.29
N GLU A 243 -16.10 8.26 2.27
CA GLU A 243 -15.93 9.72 2.24
C GLU A 243 -15.97 10.31 0.82
N ALA A 244 -15.45 9.57 -0.17
CA ALA A 244 -15.45 9.95 -1.58
C ALA A 244 -15.31 8.70 -2.46
N LEU A 245 -15.48 8.86 -3.77
CA LEU A 245 -15.30 7.78 -4.74
C LEU A 245 -13.91 7.16 -4.61
N LEU A 246 -13.86 5.83 -4.44
CA LEU A 246 -12.65 5.03 -4.59
C LEU A 246 -12.71 4.30 -5.94
N ASP A 247 -12.01 4.80 -6.97
CA ASP A 247 -12.09 4.29 -8.36
C ASP A 247 -11.31 2.97 -8.57
N VAL A 248 -11.89 1.88 -8.06
CA VAL A 248 -11.38 0.51 -8.17
C VAL A 248 -12.44 -0.43 -8.75
N ASP A 249 -11.99 -1.55 -9.29
CA ASP A 249 -12.86 -2.57 -9.91
C ASP A 249 -13.26 -3.69 -8.94
N ALA A 250 -12.45 -3.92 -7.90
CA ALA A 250 -12.81 -4.80 -6.81
C ALA A 250 -12.22 -4.39 -5.46
N VAL A 251 -12.98 -4.69 -4.42
CA VAL A 251 -12.58 -4.58 -3.02
C VAL A 251 -12.65 -5.95 -2.37
N VAL A 252 -11.62 -6.33 -1.63
CA VAL A 252 -11.60 -7.58 -0.84
C VAL A 252 -11.29 -7.25 0.61
N PHE A 253 -12.25 -7.50 1.50
CA PHE A 253 -12.06 -7.38 2.94
C PHE A 253 -11.64 -8.73 3.53
N VAL A 254 -10.48 -8.77 4.18
CA VAL A 254 -9.86 -10.00 4.69
C VAL A 254 -9.67 -9.90 6.19
N GLY A 255 -10.34 -10.79 6.95
CA GLY A 255 -10.26 -10.81 8.40
C GLY A 255 -10.57 -9.43 8.99
N SER A 256 -11.71 -8.85 8.60
CA SER A 256 -12.01 -7.44 8.90
C SER A 256 -12.61 -7.27 10.31
N PRO A 257 -12.20 -6.24 11.07
CA PRO A 257 -12.87 -5.81 12.31
C PRO A 257 -14.12 -4.95 12.06
N GLY A 258 -14.49 -4.70 10.79
CA GLY A 258 -15.48 -3.71 10.37
C GLY A 258 -14.88 -2.64 9.46
N VAL A 259 -15.73 -1.99 8.65
CA VAL A 259 -15.31 -1.05 7.60
C VAL A 259 -15.90 0.37 7.74
N GLY A 260 -16.49 0.69 8.89
CA GLY A 260 -16.97 2.03 9.23
C GLY A 260 -18.33 2.42 8.65
N VAL A 261 -19.02 1.49 7.99
CA VAL A 261 -20.40 1.64 7.47
C VAL A 261 -21.22 0.39 7.76
N ASP A 262 -22.54 0.50 7.71
CA ASP A 262 -23.45 -0.61 8.03
C ASP A 262 -23.75 -1.50 6.82
N HIS A 263 -23.70 -0.95 5.60
CA HIS A 263 -23.99 -1.68 4.36
C HIS A 263 -23.06 -1.26 3.21
N VAL A 264 -22.76 -2.19 2.30
CA VAL A 264 -21.87 -1.97 1.13
C VAL A 264 -22.32 -0.81 0.24
N SER A 265 -23.61 -0.49 0.19
CA SER A 265 -24.16 0.62 -0.60
C SER A 265 -23.79 2.01 -0.07
N GLU A 266 -23.25 2.10 1.14
CA GLU A 266 -22.72 3.34 1.71
C GLU A 266 -21.28 3.62 1.26
N LEU A 267 -20.64 2.64 0.60
CA LEU A 267 -19.34 2.83 -0.03
C LEU A 267 -19.54 3.46 -1.42
N GLN A 268 -18.88 4.59 -1.65
CA GLN A 268 -18.83 5.27 -2.94
C GLN A 268 -17.83 4.53 -3.85
N LEU A 269 -18.33 3.54 -4.56
CA LEU A 269 -17.59 2.72 -5.52
C LEU A 269 -18.21 2.85 -6.92
N PRO A 270 -17.45 2.59 -8.00
CA PRO A 270 -18.02 2.45 -9.33
C PRO A 270 -19.18 1.44 -9.37
N GLU A 271 -20.19 1.65 -10.22
CA GLU A 271 -21.40 0.80 -10.27
C GLU A 271 -21.09 -0.67 -10.56
N ASP A 272 -20.02 -0.93 -11.30
CA ASP A 272 -19.53 -2.26 -11.67
C ASP A 272 -18.46 -2.82 -10.72
N CYS A 273 -18.09 -2.06 -9.68
CA CYS A 273 -17.14 -2.52 -8.67
C CYS A 273 -17.71 -3.69 -7.87
N ARG A 274 -16.90 -4.73 -7.67
CA ARG A 274 -17.29 -5.95 -6.96
C ARG A 274 -16.68 -5.97 -5.57
N VAL A 275 -17.52 -6.17 -4.55
CA VAL A 275 -17.09 -6.19 -3.15
C VAL A 275 -17.15 -7.62 -2.60
N PHE A 276 -16.02 -8.08 -2.09
CA PHE A 276 -15.83 -9.43 -1.55
C PHE A 276 -15.39 -9.38 -0.09
N ALA A 277 -15.70 -10.42 0.67
CA ALA A 277 -15.27 -10.56 2.05
C ALA A 277 -14.91 -12.00 2.40
N THR A 278 -13.93 -12.19 3.28
CA THR A 278 -13.60 -13.48 3.87
C THR A 278 -13.06 -13.30 5.28
N THR A 279 -13.42 -14.21 6.18
CA THR A 279 -12.83 -14.33 7.52
C THR A 279 -12.69 -15.81 7.84
N ALA A 280 -11.48 -16.26 8.18
CA ALA A 280 -11.19 -17.65 8.51
C ALA A 280 -12.03 -18.08 9.72
N GLN A 281 -12.45 -19.35 9.73
CA GLN A 281 -13.37 -19.88 10.75
C GLN A 281 -12.83 -19.67 12.17
N ASN A 282 -11.54 -19.93 12.37
CA ASN A 282 -10.87 -19.84 13.66
C ASN A 282 -10.24 -18.46 13.91
N ASP A 283 -10.56 -17.43 13.12
CA ASP A 283 -9.96 -16.11 13.29
C ASP A 283 -10.51 -15.38 14.53
N VAL A 284 -9.61 -14.95 15.41
CA VAL A 284 -9.94 -14.14 16.61
C VAL A 284 -10.61 -12.81 16.28
N ILE A 285 -10.44 -12.27 15.07
CA ILE A 285 -11.06 -11.00 14.65
C ILE A 285 -12.58 -11.05 14.69
N ARG A 286 -13.17 -12.26 14.64
CA ARG A 286 -14.60 -12.50 14.79
C ARG A 286 -15.16 -12.00 16.12
N LEU A 287 -14.32 -11.80 17.14
CA LEU A 287 -14.70 -11.26 18.45
C LEU A 287 -14.75 -9.72 18.49
N THR A 288 -14.40 -9.04 17.41
CA THR A 288 -14.43 -7.57 17.38
C THR A 288 -15.87 -7.09 17.55
N PRO A 289 -16.15 -6.25 18.55
CA PRO A 289 -17.50 -5.68 18.74
C PRO A 289 -17.85 -4.66 17.65
N ASP A 290 -19.10 -4.68 17.17
CA ASP A 290 -19.59 -3.78 16.12
C ASP A 290 -19.42 -2.29 16.44
N PHE A 291 -19.42 -1.90 17.72
CA PHE A 291 -19.24 -0.49 18.11
C PHE A 291 -17.83 0.06 17.77
N ALA A 292 -16.87 -0.81 17.47
CA ALA A 292 -15.53 -0.38 17.08
C ALA A 292 -15.53 0.21 15.67
N HIS A 293 -15.95 -0.57 14.67
CA HIS A 293 -15.88 -0.19 13.24
C HIS A 293 -17.12 -0.58 12.43
N GLY A 294 -18.28 -0.75 13.05
CA GLY A 294 -19.48 -1.24 12.41
C GLY A 294 -19.52 -2.77 12.26
N PRO A 295 -20.53 -3.31 11.56
CA PRO A 295 -20.66 -4.75 11.31
C PRO A 295 -19.48 -5.29 10.50
N GLN A 296 -19.26 -6.61 10.58
CA GLN A 296 -18.21 -7.23 9.78
C GLN A 296 -18.70 -7.41 8.33
N PRO A 297 -17.83 -7.21 7.32
CA PRO A 297 -18.20 -7.40 5.93
C PRO A 297 -18.63 -8.82 5.53
N ILE A 298 -18.42 -9.80 6.42
CA ILE A 298 -18.89 -11.18 6.25
C ILE A 298 -20.32 -11.41 6.74
N ASP A 299 -20.91 -10.44 7.44
CA ASP A 299 -22.27 -10.54 7.97
C ASP A 299 -23.29 -10.53 6.82
N GLU A 300 -24.33 -11.35 6.91
CA GLU A 300 -25.31 -11.54 5.83
C GLU A 300 -25.98 -10.22 5.39
N ASP A 301 -26.20 -9.31 6.35
CA ASP A 301 -26.84 -8.02 6.12
C ASP A 301 -25.90 -6.95 5.56
N PHE A 302 -24.58 -7.18 5.47
CA PHE A 302 -23.64 -6.16 4.98
C PHE A 302 -23.69 -6.00 3.43
N GLY A 303 -23.97 -7.08 2.70
CA GLY A 303 -24.14 -7.07 1.25
C GLY A 303 -22.90 -7.35 0.40
N ALA A 304 -21.77 -7.75 0.98
CA ALA A 304 -20.60 -8.21 0.22
C ALA A 304 -20.77 -9.66 -0.29
N THR A 305 -20.03 -10.03 -1.34
CA THR A 305 -19.93 -11.43 -1.77
C THR A 305 -18.92 -12.17 -0.87
N VAL A 306 -19.42 -12.99 0.04
CA VAL A 306 -18.58 -13.78 0.95
C VAL A 306 -18.04 -15.02 0.24
N PHE A 307 -16.75 -15.33 0.43
CA PHE A 307 -16.12 -16.54 -0.07
C PHE A 307 -15.32 -17.26 1.01
N ASP A 308 -15.05 -18.54 0.78
CA ASP A 308 -14.35 -19.38 1.75
C ASP A 308 -12.84 -19.14 1.76
N SER A 309 -12.27 -19.15 2.97
CA SER A 309 -10.85 -19.33 3.23
C SER A 309 -10.64 -20.60 4.04
N ASP A 310 -9.39 -21.08 4.13
CA ASP A 310 -9.06 -22.11 5.11
C ASP A 310 -9.51 -21.69 6.52
N PRO A 311 -9.85 -22.65 7.40
CA PRO A 311 -10.31 -22.34 8.74
C PRO A 311 -9.24 -21.64 9.60
N GLY A 312 -7.96 -21.81 9.25
CA GLY A 312 -6.82 -21.35 10.04
C GLY A 312 -6.55 -22.26 11.25
N ALA A 313 -5.43 -22.02 11.93
CA ALA A 313 -5.04 -22.78 13.11
C ALA A 313 -6.11 -22.72 14.20
N ASP A 314 -6.35 -23.85 14.86
CA ASP A 314 -7.25 -23.91 16.01
C ASP A 314 -6.74 -23.03 17.15
N GLY A 315 -7.66 -22.32 17.79
CA GLY A 315 -7.38 -21.59 19.00
C GLY A 315 -7.47 -22.45 20.25
N GLU A 316 -7.02 -21.87 21.35
CA GLU A 316 -7.14 -22.49 22.66
C GLU A 316 -8.59 -22.48 23.16
N TRP A 317 -8.93 -23.38 24.09
CA TRP A 317 -10.30 -23.47 24.63
C TRP A 317 -10.77 -22.17 25.31
N PHE A 318 -9.84 -21.40 25.88
CA PHE A 318 -10.15 -20.14 26.58
C PHE A 318 -10.38 -18.96 25.62
N THR A 319 -9.99 -19.08 24.35
CA THR A 319 -10.37 -18.18 23.26
C THR A 319 -11.55 -18.72 22.46
N VAL A 320 -12.32 -19.66 23.05
CA VAL A 320 -13.43 -20.38 22.41
C VAL A 320 -13.05 -21.04 21.08
N GLY A 321 -11.79 -21.45 20.93
CA GLY A 321 -11.26 -22.06 19.71
C GLY A 321 -10.77 -21.07 18.65
N LEU A 322 -10.73 -19.76 18.95
CA LEU A 322 -10.23 -18.74 18.03
C LEU A 322 -8.73 -18.44 18.22
N SER A 323 -8.03 -18.14 17.14
CA SER A 323 -6.57 -18.06 17.05
C SER A 323 -6.10 -16.74 16.44
N THR A 324 -5.10 -16.14 17.08
CA THR A 324 -4.34 -15.02 16.50
C THR A 324 -3.48 -15.48 15.32
N GLU A 325 -3.09 -16.75 15.27
CA GLU A 325 -2.34 -17.30 14.15
C GLU A 325 -3.23 -17.43 12.92
N ALA A 326 -4.47 -17.92 13.07
CA ALA A 326 -5.46 -17.98 12.00
C ALA A 326 -5.66 -16.62 11.32
N HIS A 327 -5.61 -15.53 12.09
CA HIS A 327 -5.71 -14.16 11.56
C HIS A 327 -4.62 -13.84 10.52
N SER A 328 -3.44 -14.45 10.61
CA SER A 328 -2.32 -14.16 9.70
C SER A 328 -2.16 -15.18 8.57
N GLN A 329 -2.98 -16.24 8.51
CA GLN A 329 -2.76 -17.40 7.65
C GLN A 329 -3.44 -17.31 6.25
N TYR A 330 -4.14 -16.21 5.94
CA TYR A 330 -4.80 -16.03 4.64
C TYR A 330 -3.84 -16.09 3.43
N TRP A 331 -2.55 -15.81 3.63
CA TRP A 331 -1.50 -15.87 2.61
C TRP A 331 -0.68 -17.17 2.62
N ASN A 332 -1.08 -18.17 3.41
CA ASN A 332 -0.42 -19.47 3.40
C ASN A 332 -0.40 -20.05 1.98
N THR A 333 0.72 -20.70 1.64
CA THR A 333 0.86 -21.36 0.34
C THR A 333 -0.28 -22.35 0.12
N ASP A 334 -0.87 -22.30 -1.07
CA ASP A 334 -1.98 -23.14 -1.51
C ASP A 334 -3.32 -22.94 -0.79
N SER A 335 -3.42 -21.94 0.10
CA SER A 335 -4.66 -21.64 0.83
C SER A 335 -5.80 -21.26 -0.09
N ASP A 336 -7.04 -21.61 0.28
CA ASP A 336 -8.21 -21.28 -0.54
C ASP A 336 -8.43 -19.76 -0.64
N SER A 337 -8.08 -18.99 0.40
CA SER A 337 -8.06 -17.52 0.32
C SER A 337 -7.09 -17.00 -0.73
N LEU A 338 -5.86 -17.51 -0.78
CA LEU A 338 -4.87 -17.06 -1.77
C LEU A 338 -5.29 -17.42 -3.19
N ARG A 339 -5.97 -18.56 -3.38
CA ARG A 339 -6.55 -18.95 -4.68
C ARG A 339 -7.66 -17.98 -5.10
N ASN A 340 -8.53 -17.60 -4.17
CA ASN A 340 -9.61 -16.64 -4.39
C ASN A 340 -9.09 -15.24 -4.68
N PHE A 341 -8.07 -14.76 -3.94
CA PHE A 341 -7.41 -13.47 -4.22
C PHE A 341 -6.92 -13.42 -5.67
N ALA A 342 -6.18 -14.43 -6.10
CA ALA A 342 -5.64 -14.46 -7.46
C ALA A 342 -6.73 -14.56 -8.54
N ALA A 343 -7.87 -15.21 -8.27
CA ALA A 343 -9.00 -15.23 -9.19
C ALA A 343 -9.65 -13.83 -9.31
N ILE A 344 -9.89 -13.17 -8.17
CA ILE A 344 -10.50 -11.83 -8.11
C ILE A 344 -9.61 -10.79 -8.80
N ILE A 345 -8.31 -10.81 -8.55
CA ILE A 345 -7.31 -9.90 -9.16
C ILE A 345 -7.31 -10.02 -10.69
N LEU A 346 -7.62 -11.19 -11.24
CA LEU A 346 -7.72 -11.43 -12.68
C LEU A 346 -9.10 -11.09 -13.26
N GLY A 347 -9.91 -10.32 -12.56
CA GLY A 347 -11.28 -9.97 -12.97
C GLY A 347 -12.26 -11.13 -12.91
N ARG A 348 -11.89 -12.28 -12.31
CA ARG A 348 -12.78 -13.42 -12.12
C ARG A 348 -13.54 -13.27 -10.80
N GLY A 349 -14.53 -14.13 -10.55
CA GLY A 349 -15.10 -14.29 -9.21
C GLY A 349 -14.26 -15.23 -8.35
N PRO A 350 -14.58 -15.37 -7.04
CA PRO A 350 -14.08 -16.47 -6.23
C PRO A 350 -14.44 -17.83 -6.85
N LEU A 351 -13.67 -18.85 -6.49
CA LEU A 351 -13.71 -20.21 -7.06
C LEU A 351 -14.90 -21.05 -6.61
#